data_AF-B0W0K6-F1
#
_entry.id   AF-B0W0K6-F1
#
_cell.length_a   1.000
_cell.length_b   1.000
_cell.length_c   1.000
_cell.angle_alpha   90.00
_cell.angle_beta   90.00
_cell.angle_gamma   90.00
#
_symmetry.space_group_name_H-M   'P 1'
#
loop_
_entity.id
_entity.type
_entity.pdbx_description
1 polymer ?
#
loop_
_entity_poly.entity_id
_entity_poly.type
_entity_poly.pdbx_seq_one_letter_code
_entity_poly.pdbx_strand_id
1 'polypeptide(L)'
;MLVDQTMYRNIQNLKSFFNGDSSPRKTINCIFWLCCLLALLFFYFKRSLELVLRRGRIRVQKHSQTIQHAWNVCFYTAATVFLGLYHKLLIRPEIASQSSKYFPQYNNAIFLTACDVAKFEIVTMVLAAFDIIGTLVRIRNHDFSEAISKVFFFALVLCCYVLRLENYSVLLNFYLGAYNAFQETLLLLSLHTNDRSDTTLRLYVILNFSSWSYLFLNILPFEFLIPTLYANNKELHLYLNIIFWLWYCSCIWNSPILKFLYHKIYHLHPYDCAGGESSVRCILLNDNQRFKHYRNLERAYLELKLFHDKSKLSGARHGESENASAKAFQTIKCVLALKRKLKRIRENRDHLSAD
;
A
#
# COMPACT_ATOMS: atom_id res chain seq x y z
N MET A 1 -19.36 -34.44 12.83
CA MET A 1 -18.49 -35.55 12.37
C MET A 1 -18.34 -35.66 10.84
N LEU A 2 -19.38 -35.39 10.02
CA LEU A 2 -19.27 -35.43 8.55
C LEU A 2 -18.57 -34.20 7.91
N VAL A 3 -18.59 -33.04 8.57
CA VAL A 3 -18.00 -31.78 8.05
C VAL A 3 -16.46 -31.79 8.06
N ASP A 4 -15.85 -32.46 9.03
CA ASP A 4 -14.39 -32.59 9.14
C ASP A 4 -13.78 -33.43 8.01
N GLN A 5 -14.47 -34.49 7.58
CA GLN A 5 -13.96 -35.35 6.50
C GLN A 5 -13.99 -34.67 5.14
N THR A 6 -14.96 -33.79 4.88
CA THR A 6 -15.02 -32.99 3.64
C THR A 6 -13.96 -31.90 3.61
N MET A 7 -13.70 -31.24 4.76
CA MET A 7 -12.63 -30.24 4.85
C MET A 7 -11.26 -30.90 4.73
N TYR A 8 -11.06 -32.05 5.38
CA TYR A 8 -9.82 -32.83 5.29
C TYR A 8 -9.58 -33.39 3.88
N ARG A 9 -10.62 -33.86 3.18
CA ARG A 9 -10.53 -34.24 1.75
C ARG A 9 -10.22 -33.06 0.84
N ASN A 10 -10.82 -31.89 1.07
CA ASN A 10 -10.52 -30.70 0.28
C ASN A 10 -9.08 -30.23 0.51
N ILE A 11 -8.57 -30.32 1.74
CA ILE A 11 -7.18 -30.07 2.09
C ILE A 11 -6.25 -31.13 1.48
N GLN A 12 -6.63 -32.41 1.44
CA GLN A 12 -5.87 -33.48 0.79
C GLN A 12 -5.88 -33.37 -0.74
N ASN A 13 -6.98 -32.94 -1.35
CA ASN A 13 -7.09 -32.70 -2.79
C ASN A 13 -6.29 -31.47 -3.22
N LEU A 14 -6.28 -30.42 -2.38
CA LEU A 14 -5.29 -29.35 -2.46
C LEU A 14 -3.88 -29.96 -2.34
N LYS A 15 -3.58 -30.70 -1.28
CA LYS A 15 -2.26 -31.32 -1.06
C LYS A 15 -1.81 -32.19 -2.25
N SER A 16 -2.69 -32.94 -2.91
CA SER A 16 -2.36 -33.73 -4.11
C SER A 16 -2.16 -32.89 -5.36
N PHE A 17 -2.81 -31.73 -5.48
CA PHE A 17 -2.50 -30.73 -6.51
C PHE A 17 -1.10 -30.11 -6.28
N PHE A 18 -0.63 -30.10 -5.03
CA PHE A 18 0.63 -29.50 -4.57
C PHE A 18 1.81 -30.50 -4.46
N ASN A 19 1.59 -31.82 -4.36
CA ASN A 19 2.62 -32.80 -3.96
C ASN A 19 3.38 -33.56 -5.07
N GLY A 20 3.50 -33.01 -6.29
CA GLY A 20 4.55 -33.47 -7.20
C GLY A 20 5.79 -32.61 -7.01
N ASP A 21 7.01 -33.17 -7.02
CA ASP A 21 8.35 -32.53 -7.02
C ASP A 21 8.43 -31.00 -6.89
N SER A 22 9.01 -30.51 -5.79
CA SER A 22 9.22 -29.10 -5.45
C SER A 22 10.22 -28.42 -6.39
N SER A 23 9.76 -28.10 -7.61
CA SER A 23 10.46 -27.22 -8.53
C SER A 23 10.13 -25.77 -8.18
N PRO A 24 11.09 -24.82 -8.20
CA PRO A 24 10.81 -23.38 -8.08
C PRO A 24 9.77 -22.90 -9.10
N ARG A 25 9.61 -23.62 -10.22
CA ARG A 25 8.57 -23.37 -11.23
C ARG A 25 7.16 -23.57 -10.66
N LYS A 26 6.94 -24.52 -9.74
CA LYS A 26 5.62 -24.75 -9.13
C LYS A 26 5.25 -23.63 -8.17
N THR A 27 6.19 -23.18 -7.34
CA THR A 27 6.00 -22.04 -6.45
C THR A 27 5.68 -20.76 -7.23
N ILE A 28 6.43 -20.49 -8.30
CA ILE A 28 6.17 -19.33 -9.19
C ILE A 28 4.79 -19.45 -9.85
N ASN A 29 4.44 -20.62 -10.39
CA ASN A 29 3.13 -20.86 -10.99
C ASN A 29 2.01 -20.65 -9.98
N CYS A 30 2.19 -21.11 -8.73
CA CYS A 30 1.18 -20.97 -7.70
C CYS A 30 0.97 -19.52 -7.31
N ILE A 31 2.06 -18.77 -7.09
CA ILE A 31 2.01 -17.32 -6.84
C ILE A 31 1.33 -16.60 -8.01
N PHE A 32 1.62 -16.97 -9.25
CA PHE A 32 0.99 -16.42 -10.44
C PHE A 32 -0.53 -16.65 -10.44
N TRP A 33 -0.99 -17.89 -10.20
CA TRP A 33 -2.42 -18.20 -10.14
C TRP A 33 -3.13 -17.52 -8.97
N LEU A 34 -2.47 -17.39 -7.81
CA LEU A 34 -2.98 -16.61 -6.68
C LEU A 34 -3.11 -15.12 -7.04
N CYS A 35 -2.15 -14.56 -7.76
CA CYS A 35 -2.24 -13.20 -8.27
C CYS A 35 -3.43 -13.03 -9.24
N CYS A 36 -3.65 -13.98 -10.14
CA CYS A 36 -4.81 -13.98 -11.04
C CYS A 36 -6.13 -14.07 -10.27
N LEU A 37 -6.21 -14.96 -9.28
CA LEU A 37 -7.39 -15.12 -8.43
C LEU A 37 -7.71 -13.82 -7.67
N LEU A 38 -6.70 -13.21 -7.05
CA LEU A 38 -6.86 -11.93 -6.34
C LEU A 38 -7.28 -10.80 -7.28
N ALA A 39 -6.76 -10.76 -8.51
CA ALA A 39 -7.18 -9.79 -9.52
C ALA A 39 -8.64 -9.98 -9.95
N LEU A 40 -9.09 -11.23 -10.10
CA LEU A 40 -10.50 -11.56 -10.38
C LEU A 40 -11.40 -11.13 -9.21
N LEU A 41 -11.03 -11.46 -7.98
CA LEU A 41 -11.77 -11.05 -6.78
C LEU A 41 -11.86 -9.53 -6.68
N PHE A 42 -10.77 -8.81 -6.97
CA PHE A 42 -10.76 -7.34 -7.02
C PHE A 42 -11.71 -6.81 -8.10
N PHE A 43 -11.76 -7.43 -9.28
CA PHE A 43 -12.67 -7.03 -10.34
C PHE A 43 -14.15 -7.16 -9.91
N TYR A 44 -14.51 -8.28 -9.31
CA TYR A 44 -15.86 -8.49 -8.77
C TYR A 44 -16.17 -7.49 -7.64
N PHE A 45 -15.26 -7.32 -6.69
CA PHE A 45 -15.40 -6.36 -5.61
C PHE A 45 -15.62 -4.93 -6.13
N LYS A 46 -14.78 -4.51 -7.08
CA LYS A 46 -14.88 -3.20 -7.73
C LYS A 46 -16.26 -3.01 -8.35
N ARG A 47 -16.74 -3.98 -9.14
CA ARG A 47 -18.05 -3.89 -9.80
C ARG A 47 -19.19 -3.79 -8.79
N SER A 48 -19.17 -4.61 -7.73
CA SER A 48 -20.18 -4.59 -6.68
C SER A 48 -20.17 -3.27 -5.91
N LEU A 49 -19.00 -2.79 -5.52
CA LEU A 49 -18.87 -1.55 -4.78
C LEU A 49 -19.22 -0.32 -5.63
N GLU A 50 -18.85 -0.29 -6.93
CA GLU A 50 -19.28 0.79 -7.84
C GLU A 50 -20.81 0.93 -7.90
N LEU A 51 -21.55 -0.19 -7.92
CA LEU A 51 -23.03 -0.15 -7.89
C LEU A 51 -23.55 0.47 -6.59
N VAL A 52 -22.96 0.11 -5.44
CA VAL A 52 -23.32 0.67 -4.14
C VAL A 52 -22.98 2.16 -4.06
N LEU A 53 -21.80 2.57 -4.53
CA LEU A 53 -21.35 3.96 -4.52
C LEU A 53 -22.22 4.86 -5.41
N ARG A 54 -22.69 4.33 -6.56
CA ARG A 54 -23.66 5.02 -7.43
C ARG A 54 -25.00 5.21 -6.72
N ARG A 55 -25.52 4.18 -6.05
CA ARG A 55 -26.75 4.29 -5.25
C ARG A 55 -26.62 5.28 -4.09
N GLY A 56 -25.45 5.32 -3.44
CA GLY A 56 -25.14 6.23 -2.35
C GLY A 56 -24.86 7.69 -2.76
N ARG A 57 -25.04 8.06 -4.04
CA ARG A 57 -24.79 9.41 -4.59
C ARG A 57 -23.41 9.98 -4.25
N ILE A 58 -22.41 9.11 -4.07
CA ILE A 58 -21.03 9.54 -3.82
C ILE A 58 -20.47 10.11 -5.12
N ARG A 59 -19.72 11.23 -5.03
CA ARG A 59 -19.09 11.87 -6.19
C ARG A 59 -18.20 10.88 -6.96
N VAL A 60 -18.43 10.76 -8.27
CA VAL A 60 -17.70 9.84 -9.19
C VAL A 60 -16.17 10.02 -9.10
N GLN A 61 -15.71 11.23 -8.81
CA GLN A 61 -14.28 11.54 -8.65
C GLN A 61 -13.62 10.78 -7.49
N LYS A 62 -14.38 10.46 -6.44
CA LYS A 62 -13.89 9.74 -5.24
C LYS A 62 -13.97 8.21 -5.40
N HIS A 63 -14.80 7.69 -6.32
CA HIS A 63 -15.09 6.25 -6.45
C HIS A 63 -13.83 5.40 -6.55
N SER A 64 -12.89 5.76 -7.41
CA SER A 64 -11.68 4.95 -7.62
C SER A 64 -10.80 4.85 -6.36
N GLN A 65 -10.72 5.92 -5.56
CA GLN A 65 -9.93 5.93 -4.32
C GLN A 65 -10.69 5.19 -3.22
N THR A 66 -12.00 5.44 -3.08
CA THR A 66 -12.87 4.72 -2.14
C THR A 66 -12.79 3.21 -2.36
N ILE A 67 -12.87 2.73 -3.59
CA ILE A 67 -12.80 1.30 -3.92
C ILE A 67 -11.43 0.73 -3.55
N GLN A 68 -10.34 1.45 -3.85
CA GLN A 68 -9.00 0.98 -3.55
C GLN A 68 -8.77 0.86 -2.04
N HIS A 69 -9.12 1.90 -1.27
CA HIS A 69 -8.97 1.89 0.19
C HIS A 69 -9.87 0.82 0.82
N ALA A 70 -11.13 0.70 0.39
CA ALA A 70 -12.04 -0.33 0.90
C ALA A 70 -11.53 -1.75 0.61
N TRP A 71 -11.00 -2.01 -0.59
CA TRP A 71 -10.37 -3.29 -0.93
C TRP A 71 -9.19 -3.60 -0.02
N ASN A 72 -8.30 -2.62 0.18
CA ASN A 72 -7.14 -2.78 1.03
C ASN A 72 -7.55 -3.05 2.49
N VAL A 73 -8.56 -2.33 3.02
CA VAL A 73 -9.11 -2.59 4.37
C VAL A 73 -9.62 -4.03 4.48
N CYS A 74 -10.48 -4.48 3.57
CA CYS A 74 -11.01 -5.85 3.58
C CYS A 74 -9.89 -6.88 3.54
N PHE A 75 -8.87 -6.66 2.70
CA PHE A 75 -7.76 -7.59 2.59
C PHE A 75 -6.90 -7.64 3.86
N TYR A 76 -6.44 -6.48 4.36
CA TYR A 76 -5.58 -6.45 5.54
C TYR A 76 -6.31 -6.94 6.79
N THR A 77 -7.61 -6.66 6.93
CA THR A 77 -8.43 -7.20 8.02
C THR A 77 -8.59 -8.72 7.90
N ALA A 78 -8.87 -9.25 6.71
CA ALA A 78 -8.93 -10.71 6.51
C ALA A 78 -7.59 -11.39 6.80
N ALA A 79 -6.47 -10.80 6.33
CA ALA A 79 -5.13 -11.31 6.55
C ALA A 79 -4.76 -11.31 8.04
N THR A 80 -5.04 -10.22 8.77
CA THR A 80 -4.77 -10.13 10.23
C THR A 80 -5.59 -11.10 11.04
N VAL A 81 -6.87 -11.27 10.73
CA VAL A 81 -7.73 -12.27 11.38
C VAL A 81 -7.20 -13.66 11.11
N PHE A 82 -6.86 -13.98 9.86
CA PHE A 82 -6.28 -15.27 9.49
C PHE A 82 -4.96 -15.53 10.22
N LEU A 83 -4.00 -14.61 10.18
CA LEU A 83 -2.70 -14.74 10.83
C LEU A 83 -2.83 -14.82 12.35
N GLY A 84 -3.76 -14.07 12.95
CA GLY A 84 -4.05 -14.12 14.37
C GLY A 84 -4.62 -15.48 14.80
N LEU A 85 -5.55 -16.04 14.02
CA LEU A 85 -6.08 -17.39 14.23
C LEU A 85 -4.99 -18.45 14.01
N TYR A 86 -4.20 -18.32 12.96
CA TYR A 86 -3.08 -19.20 12.64
C TYR A 86 -2.07 -19.25 13.79
N HIS A 87 -1.64 -18.08 14.27
CA HIS A 87 -0.71 -17.96 15.39
C HIS A 87 -1.31 -18.52 16.68
N LYS A 88 -2.58 -18.22 16.99
CA LYS A 88 -3.22 -18.69 18.23
C LYS A 88 -3.47 -20.20 18.25
N LEU A 89 -3.88 -20.78 17.12
CA LEU A 89 -4.33 -22.17 17.04
C LEU A 89 -3.22 -23.16 16.68
N LEU A 90 -2.20 -22.73 15.92
CA LEU A 90 -1.15 -23.62 15.42
C LEU A 90 0.21 -23.32 16.06
N ILE A 91 0.64 -22.06 16.04
CA ILE A 91 1.99 -21.70 16.51
C ILE A 91 2.09 -21.69 18.05
N ARG A 92 1.19 -20.97 18.74
CA ARG A 92 1.23 -20.81 20.19
C ARG A 92 1.20 -22.14 20.99
N PRO A 93 0.37 -23.14 20.65
CA PRO A 93 0.41 -24.42 21.37
C PRO A 93 1.73 -25.19 21.12
N GLU A 94 2.30 -25.09 19.92
CA GLU A 94 3.61 -25.68 19.62
C GLU A 94 4.73 -25.01 20.43
N ILE A 95 4.74 -23.67 20.51
CA ILE A 95 5.68 -22.92 21.36
C ILE A 95 5.55 -23.33 22.83
N ALA A 96 4.32 -23.43 23.37
CA ALA A 96 4.10 -23.82 24.76
C ALA A 96 4.56 -25.26 25.05
N SER A 97 4.36 -26.17 24.09
CA SER A 97 4.81 -27.56 24.20
C SER A 97 6.34 -27.68 24.17
N GLN A 98 7.03 -26.84 23.40
CA GLN A 98 8.49 -26.85 23.28
C GLN A 98 9.18 -26.05 24.40
N SER A 99 8.62 -24.92 24.83
CA SER A 99 9.15 -24.13 25.94
C SER A 99 9.11 -24.88 27.27
N SER A 100 8.10 -25.74 27.48
CA SER A 100 8.04 -26.62 28.65
C SER A 100 9.15 -27.68 28.69
N LYS A 101 9.73 -28.04 27.53
CA LYS A 101 10.86 -28.99 27.44
C LYS A 101 12.23 -28.33 27.56
N TYR A 102 12.32 -27.01 27.34
CA TYR A 102 13.57 -26.25 27.31
C TYR A 102 13.44 -24.95 28.14
N PHE A 103 13.64 -25.01 29.46
CA PHE A 103 13.82 -23.82 30.31
C PHE A 103 15.31 -23.36 30.29
N PRO A 104 15.64 -22.10 30.64
CA PRO A 104 15.33 -20.84 29.95
C PRO A 104 16.65 -20.17 29.53
N GLN A 105 17.42 -20.78 28.62
CA GLN A 105 18.51 -20.04 27.98
C GLN A 105 17.91 -19.26 26.82
N TYR A 106 17.59 -17.97 27.04
CA TYR A 106 17.44 -16.83 26.10
C TYR A 106 17.27 -17.09 24.58
N ASN A 107 16.64 -18.17 24.16
CA ASN A 107 16.22 -18.38 22.79
C ASN A 107 14.95 -17.56 22.65
N ASN A 108 15.10 -16.35 22.12
CA ASN A 108 13.99 -15.50 21.73
C ASN A 108 12.96 -16.37 21.01
N ALA A 109 11.78 -16.58 21.62
CA ALA A 109 10.72 -17.48 21.11
C ALA A 109 10.25 -17.12 19.69
N ILE A 110 10.65 -15.93 19.23
CA ILE A 110 10.45 -15.39 17.90
C ILE A 110 11.21 -16.19 16.83
N PHE A 111 12.36 -16.79 17.15
CA PHE A 111 13.14 -17.65 16.24
C PHE A 111 12.80 -19.14 16.34
N LEU A 112 11.75 -19.52 17.07
CA LEU A 112 11.39 -20.93 17.21
C LEU A 112 11.00 -21.51 15.84
N THR A 113 11.69 -22.58 15.43
CA THR A 113 11.57 -23.22 14.11
C THR A 113 10.67 -24.46 14.13
N ALA A 114 9.63 -24.48 14.96
CA ALA A 114 8.60 -25.51 14.92
C ALA A 114 7.75 -25.29 13.67
N CYS A 115 8.08 -25.96 12.56
CA CYS A 115 7.45 -25.68 11.27
C CYS A 115 7.06 -26.97 10.53
N ASP A 116 5.77 -27.09 10.21
CA ASP A 116 5.28 -27.93 9.12
C ASP A 116 5.49 -27.17 7.80
N VAL A 117 6.57 -27.53 7.10
CA VAL A 117 7.07 -26.81 5.91
C VAL A 117 5.96 -26.55 4.88
N ALA A 118 5.05 -27.51 4.69
CA ALA A 118 3.97 -27.38 3.71
C ALA A 118 2.93 -26.31 4.10
N LYS A 119 2.65 -26.15 5.39
CA LYS A 119 1.72 -25.13 5.87
C LYS A 119 2.32 -23.74 5.73
N PHE A 120 3.56 -23.58 6.18
CA PHE A 120 4.26 -22.30 6.12
C PHE A 120 4.52 -21.86 4.67
N GLU A 121 4.80 -22.80 3.77
CA GLU A 121 4.90 -22.55 2.33
C GLU A 121 3.62 -21.93 1.77
N ILE A 122 2.45 -22.49 2.07
CA ILE A 122 1.15 -21.94 1.61
C ILE A 122 0.94 -20.51 2.15
N VAL A 123 1.17 -20.29 3.44
CA VAL A 123 1.03 -18.97 4.07
C VAL A 123 1.96 -17.95 3.40
N THR A 124 3.21 -18.33 3.18
CA THR A 124 4.22 -17.48 2.53
C THR A 124 3.82 -17.17 1.09
N MET A 125 3.35 -18.16 0.31
CA MET A 125 2.91 -17.93 -1.07
C MET A 125 1.74 -16.94 -1.16
N VAL A 126 0.79 -17.01 -0.23
CA VAL A 126 -0.34 -16.07 -0.19
C VAL A 126 0.12 -14.65 0.14
N LEU A 127 1.00 -14.49 1.14
CA LEU A 127 1.57 -13.19 1.51
C LEU A 127 2.41 -12.61 0.34
N ALA A 128 3.25 -13.44 -0.27
CA ALA A 128 4.07 -13.12 -1.43
C ALA A 128 3.23 -12.63 -2.63
N ALA A 129 2.16 -13.35 -2.97
CA ALA A 129 1.26 -12.97 -4.06
C ALA A 129 0.62 -11.60 -3.80
N PHE A 130 0.23 -11.33 -2.55
CA PHE A 130 -0.32 -10.04 -2.17
C PHE A 130 0.68 -8.89 -2.29
N ASP A 131 1.91 -9.07 -1.83
CA ASP A 131 2.94 -8.05 -1.92
C ASP A 131 3.31 -7.72 -3.38
N ILE A 132 3.33 -8.73 -4.25
CA ILE A 132 3.55 -8.55 -5.69
C ILE A 132 2.44 -7.69 -6.30
N ILE A 133 1.17 -8.02 -6.05
CA ILE A 133 0.03 -7.23 -6.56
C ILE A 133 0.10 -5.80 -6.00
N GLY A 134 0.37 -5.66 -4.71
CA GLY A 134 0.55 -4.36 -4.06
C GLY A 134 1.63 -3.53 -4.74
N THR A 135 2.77 -4.14 -5.06
CA THR A 135 3.90 -3.50 -5.76
C THR A 135 3.48 -3.06 -7.16
N LEU A 136 2.84 -3.92 -7.94
CA LEU A 136 2.37 -3.61 -9.30
C LEU A 136 1.38 -2.44 -9.31
N VAL A 137 0.47 -2.39 -8.33
CA VAL A 137 -0.47 -1.27 -8.20
C VAL A 137 0.25 0.05 -7.89
N ARG A 138 1.29 0.03 -7.04
CA ARG A 138 2.08 1.23 -6.71
C ARG A 138 2.94 1.70 -7.87
N ILE A 139 3.56 0.78 -8.60
CA ILE A 139 4.30 1.08 -9.84
C ILE A 139 3.36 1.73 -10.86
N ARG A 140 2.17 1.15 -11.07
CA ARG A 140 1.15 1.72 -11.97
C ARG A 140 0.77 3.14 -11.56
N ASN A 141 0.73 3.43 -10.25
CA ASN A 141 0.40 4.76 -9.72
C ASN A 141 1.59 5.75 -9.72
N HIS A 142 2.78 5.32 -10.16
CA HIS A 142 4.05 6.06 -10.13
C HIS A 142 4.54 6.40 -8.71
N ASP A 143 4.16 5.62 -7.71
CA ASP A 143 4.63 5.77 -6.33
C ASP A 143 5.81 4.82 -6.08
N PHE A 144 6.94 5.10 -6.74
CA PHE A 144 8.11 4.22 -6.76
C PHE A 144 8.73 3.98 -5.39
N SER A 145 8.71 4.98 -4.49
CA SER A 145 9.29 4.83 -3.14
C SER A 145 8.54 3.78 -2.33
N GLU A 146 7.20 3.76 -2.40
CA GLU A 146 6.39 2.76 -1.70
C GLU A 146 6.49 1.39 -2.40
N ALA A 147 6.62 1.36 -3.73
CA ALA A 147 6.87 0.12 -4.46
C ALA A 147 8.20 -0.54 -4.05
N ILE A 148 9.28 0.24 -3.91
CA ILE A 148 10.58 -0.24 -3.45
C ILE A 148 10.48 -0.81 -2.03
N SER A 149 9.77 -0.12 -1.12
CA SER A 149 9.52 -0.62 0.23
C SER A 149 8.84 -1.99 0.21
N LYS A 150 7.81 -2.18 -0.63
CA LYS A 150 7.12 -3.48 -0.78
C LYS A 150 8.00 -4.57 -1.38
N VAL A 151 8.90 -4.24 -2.30
CA VAL A 151 9.89 -5.20 -2.83
C VAL A 151 10.84 -5.67 -1.73
N PHE A 152 11.34 -4.76 -0.89
CA PHE A 152 12.18 -5.14 0.25
C PHE A 152 11.41 -5.98 1.27
N PHE A 153 10.12 -5.67 1.51
CA PHE A 153 9.28 -6.49 2.38
C PHE A 153 9.05 -7.90 1.82
N PHE A 154 8.78 -8.00 0.52
CA PHE A 154 8.67 -9.28 -0.17
C PHE A 154 9.95 -10.11 -0.04
N ALA A 155 11.12 -9.48 -0.23
CA ALA A 155 12.42 -10.12 -0.01
C ALA A 155 12.58 -10.59 1.45
N LEU A 156 12.12 -9.80 2.41
CA LEU A 156 12.14 -10.14 3.83
C LEU A 156 11.28 -11.39 4.13
N VAL A 157 10.08 -11.47 3.55
CA VAL A 157 9.19 -12.63 3.67
C VAL A 157 9.84 -13.89 3.09
N LEU A 158 10.47 -13.78 1.92
CA LEU A 158 11.22 -14.89 1.32
C LEU A 158 12.42 -15.31 2.18
N CYS A 159 13.16 -14.36 2.77
CA CYS A 159 14.24 -14.68 3.70
C CYS A 159 13.72 -15.41 4.94
N CYS A 160 12.58 -15.00 5.49
CA CYS A 160 11.96 -15.72 6.60
C CYS A 160 11.57 -17.15 6.20
N TYR A 161 11.09 -17.36 4.97
CA TYR A 161 10.78 -18.68 4.45
C TYR A 161 12.02 -19.57 4.32
N VAL A 162 13.09 -19.07 3.69
CA VAL A 162 14.37 -19.80 3.54
C VAL A 162 14.96 -20.17 4.90
N LEU A 163 14.87 -19.26 5.88
CA LEU A 163 15.36 -19.48 7.25
C LEU A 163 14.39 -20.27 8.14
N ARG A 164 13.21 -20.66 7.62
CA ARG A 164 12.15 -21.36 8.35
C ARG A 164 11.69 -20.62 9.62
N LEU A 165 11.68 -19.30 9.56
CA LEU A 165 11.27 -18.41 10.65
C LEU A 165 9.76 -18.13 10.59
N GLU A 166 8.97 -19.18 10.84
CA GLU A 166 7.51 -19.12 10.75
C GLU A 166 6.90 -18.13 11.73
N ASN A 167 7.24 -18.26 13.02
CA ASN A 167 6.70 -17.38 14.06
C ASN A 167 7.05 -15.90 13.81
N TYR A 168 8.32 -15.63 13.46
CA TYR A 168 8.79 -14.30 13.09
C TYR A 168 7.98 -13.72 11.92
N SER A 169 7.83 -14.48 10.83
CA SER A 169 7.13 -14.04 9.62
C SER A 169 5.65 -13.74 9.90
N VAL A 170 4.96 -14.65 10.59
CA VAL A 170 3.54 -14.52 10.89
C VAL A 170 3.26 -13.34 11.80
N LEU A 171 4.06 -13.16 12.86
CA LEU A 171 3.88 -12.06 13.80
C LEU A 171 4.19 -10.70 13.17
N LEU A 172 5.25 -10.61 12.35
CA LEU A 172 5.60 -9.40 11.61
C LEU A 172 4.47 -8.99 10.65
N ASN A 173 3.96 -9.94 9.87
CA ASN A 173 2.85 -9.71 8.94
C ASN A 173 1.54 -9.38 9.67
N PHE A 174 1.32 -9.94 10.86
CA PHE A 174 0.16 -9.61 11.69
C PHE A 174 0.19 -8.14 12.13
N TYR A 175 1.29 -7.65 12.71
CA TYR A 175 1.39 -6.25 13.14
C TYR A 175 1.29 -5.27 11.97
N LEU A 176 1.97 -5.57 10.85
CA LEU A 176 1.91 -4.74 9.65
C LEU A 176 0.52 -4.76 9.02
N GLY A 177 -0.12 -5.91 8.97
CA GLY A 177 -1.50 -6.02 8.50
C GLY A 177 -2.45 -5.19 9.36
N ALA A 178 -2.29 -5.20 10.68
CA ALA A 178 -3.17 -4.46 11.60
C ALA A 178 -2.99 -2.94 11.42
N TYR A 179 -1.74 -2.49 11.34
CA TYR A 179 -1.41 -1.11 11.05
C TYR A 179 -1.95 -0.67 9.67
N ASN A 180 -1.73 -1.47 8.62
CA ASN A 180 -2.20 -1.13 7.28
C ASN A 180 -3.72 -1.10 7.18
N ALA A 181 -4.43 -2.02 7.85
CA ALA A 181 -5.88 -1.98 7.95
C ALA A 181 -6.34 -0.67 8.61
N PHE A 182 -5.75 -0.33 9.77
CA PHE A 182 -6.06 0.91 10.48
C PHE A 182 -5.79 2.16 9.62
N GLN A 183 -4.61 2.25 9.00
CA GLN A 183 -4.22 3.36 8.14
C GLN A 183 -5.18 3.52 6.95
N GLU A 184 -5.48 2.44 6.22
CA GLU A 184 -6.39 2.48 5.07
C GLU A 184 -7.81 2.85 5.48
N THR A 185 -8.23 2.49 6.69
CA THR A 185 -9.52 2.91 7.26
C THR A 185 -9.53 4.40 7.55
N LEU A 186 -8.46 4.95 8.15
CA LEU A 186 -8.32 6.39 8.36
C LEU A 186 -8.31 7.17 7.04
N LEU A 187 -7.60 6.68 6.02
CA LEU A 187 -7.57 7.29 4.69
C LEU A 187 -8.96 7.28 4.04
N LEU A 188 -9.67 6.16 4.13
CA LEU A 188 -11.04 6.04 3.64
C LEU A 188 -11.98 7.04 4.34
N LEU A 189 -11.90 7.14 5.67
CA LEU A 189 -12.71 8.09 6.44
C LEU A 189 -12.38 9.53 6.03
N SER A 190 -11.09 9.88 5.95
CA SER A 190 -10.64 11.22 5.57
C SER A 190 -11.12 11.65 4.17
N LEU A 191 -11.22 10.71 3.23
CA LEU A 191 -11.73 10.96 1.88
C LEU A 191 -13.20 11.38 1.89
N HIS A 192 -13.99 10.90 2.85
CA HIS A 192 -15.42 11.15 2.97
C HIS A 192 -15.77 12.26 3.97
N THR A 193 -14.83 12.68 4.80
CA THR A 193 -14.95 13.85 5.67
C THR A 193 -15.11 15.14 4.86
N ASN A 194 -15.90 16.08 5.38
CA ASN A 194 -16.20 17.33 4.69
C ASN A 194 -15.01 18.31 4.79
N ASP A 195 -14.80 19.13 3.76
CA ASP A 195 -13.66 20.06 3.66
C ASP A 195 -13.68 21.18 4.73
N ARG A 196 -14.71 21.26 5.58
CA ARG A 196 -14.81 22.27 6.65
C ARG A 196 -14.43 21.75 8.03
N SER A 197 -14.31 20.43 8.24
CA SER A 197 -14.06 19.84 9.56
C SER A 197 -12.57 19.58 9.79
N ASP A 198 -11.76 20.65 9.77
CA ASP A 198 -10.31 20.57 9.95
C ASP A 198 -9.89 19.92 11.28
N THR A 199 -10.71 20.02 12.34
CA THR A 199 -10.46 19.36 13.63
C THR A 199 -10.50 17.83 13.51
N THR A 200 -11.48 17.28 12.79
CA THR A 200 -11.58 15.82 12.56
C THR A 200 -10.42 15.29 11.73
N LEU A 201 -10.00 16.04 10.71
CA LEU A 201 -8.83 15.68 9.89
C LEU A 201 -7.52 15.72 10.70
N ARG A 202 -7.37 16.71 11.60
CA ARG A 202 -6.23 16.76 12.54
C ARG A 202 -6.20 15.54 13.46
N LEU A 203 -7.35 15.12 14.00
CA LEU A 203 -7.43 13.90 14.81
C LEU A 203 -6.98 12.66 14.03
N TYR A 204 -7.39 12.50 12.77
CA TYR A 204 -6.94 11.39 11.94
C TYR A 204 -5.43 11.41 11.69
N VAL A 205 -4.83 12.58 11.49
CA VAL A 205 -3.36 12.70 11.37
C VAL A 205 -2.67 12.32 12.66
N ILE A 206 -3.18 12.77 13.81
CA ILE A 206 -2.61 12.42 15.13
C ILE A 206 -2.67 10.90 15.34
N LEU A 207 -3.80 10.27 15.02
CA LEU A 207 -3.96 8.81 15.09
C LEU A 207 -3.02 8.06 14.12
N ASN A 208 -2.85 8.58 12.90
CA ASN A 208 -1.92 8.00 11.94
C ASN A 208 -0.46 8.13 12.44
N PHE A 209 -0.09 9.28 12.98
CA PHE A 209 1.24 9.50 13.55
C PHE A 209 1.50 8.64 14.78
N SER A 210 0.53 8.53 15.69
CA SER A 210 0.67 7.73 16.92
C SER A 210 0.77 6.25 16.61
N SER A 211 -0.08 5.73 15.71
CA SER A 211 -0.02 4.33 15.26
C SER A 211 1.28 4.01 14.53
N TRP A 212 1.75 4.91 13.65
CA TRP A 212 3.05 4.77 13.00
C TRP A 212 4.19 4.76 14.02
N SER A 213 4.21 5.72 14.95
CA SER A 213 5.26 5.82 15.97
C SER A 213 5.28 4.59 16.87
N TYR A 214 4.10 4.10 17.28
CA TYR A 214 3.99 2.90 18.08
C TYR A 214 4.52 1.66 17.36
N LEU A 215 4.16 1.46 16.09
CA LEU A 215 4.66 0.32 15.33
C LEU A 215 6.17 0.43 15.03
N PHE A 216 6.61 1.57 14.49
CA PHE A 216 7.96 1.73 13.96
C PHE A 216 9.00 2.11 14.99
N LEU A 217 8.65 2.81 16.07
CA LEU A 217 9.62 3.19 17.12
C LEU A 217 9.57 2.27 18.33
N ASN A 218 8.48 1.51 18.54
CA ASN A 218 8.35 0.58 19.66
C ASN A 218 8.36 -0.88 19.19
N ILE A 219 7.31 -1.36 18.54
CA ILE A 219 7.18 -2.80 18.23
C ILE A 219 8.31 -3.32 17.34
N LEU A 220 8.54 -2.70 16.17
CA LEU A 220 9.52 -3.21 15.19
C LEU A 220 10.96 -3.24 15.74
N PRO A 221 11.46 -2.18 16.41
CA PRO A 221 12.81 -2.22 16.97
C PRO A 221 12.97 -3.22 18.11
N PHE A 222 12.03 -3.24 19.07
CA PHE A 222 12.20 -4.04 20.29
C PHE A 222 11.79 -5.50 20.14
N GLU A 223 10.75 -5.80 19.36
CA GLU A 223 10.30 -7.19 19.16
C GLU A 223 11.01 -7.89 18.00
N PHE A 224 11.51 -7.17 16.98
CA PHE A 224 12.08 -7.82 15.79
C PHE A 224 13.57 -7.48 15.61
N LEU A 225 13.90 -6.19 15.48
CA LEU A 225 15.24 -5.74 15.10
C LEU A 225 16.32 -6.07 16.14
N ILE A 226 16.06 -5.81 17.42
CA ILE A 226 17.01 -6.10 18.49
C ILE A 226 17.22 -7.61 18.61
N PRO A 227 16.17 -8.45 18.70
CA PRO A 227 16.33 -9.90 18.68
C PRO A 227 17.12 -10.44 17.50
N THR A 228 16.96 -9.90 16.29
CA THR A 228 17.70 -10.36 15.09
C THR A 228 19.17 -9.95 15.11
N LEU A 229 19.54 -8.86 15.77
CA LEU A 229 20.94 -8.45 15.97
C LEU A 229 21.70 -9.37 16.93
N TYR A 230 21.01 -9.95 17.91
CA TYR A 230 21.61 -10.82 18.92
C TYR A 230 21.53 -12.33 18.59
N ALA A 231 21.06 -12.70 17.40
CA ALA A 231 20.98 -14.11 16.99
C ALA A 231 22.38 -14.73 16.79
N ASN A 232 22.65 -15.87 17.42
CA ASN A 232 23.97 -16.52 17.46
C ASN A 232 24.52 -17.02 16.10
N ASN A 233 23.66 -17.23 15.09
CA ASN A 233 24.09 -17.68 13.76
C ASN A 233 24.36 -16.50 12.82
N LYS A 234 25.62 -16.05 12.78
CA LYS A 234 26.00 -14.75 12.22
C LYS A 234 25.77 -14.59 10.71
N GLU A 235 25.93 -15.61 9.88
CA GLU A 235 25.93 -15.40 8.41
C GLU A 235 24.52 -15.32 7.81
N LEU A 236 23.67 -16.30 8.10
CA LEU A 236 22.31 -16.36 7.54
C LEU A 236 21.37 -15.30 8.14
N HIS A 237 21.52 -14.98 9.43
CA HIS A 237 20.75 -13.89 10.06
C HIS A 237 21.27 -12.50 9.67
N LEU A 238 22.50 -12.38 9.14
CA LEU A 238 23.01 -11.11 8.62
C LEU A 238 22.25 -10.67 7.36
N TYR A 239 21.91 -11.60 6.44
CA TYR A 239 21.06 -11.26 5.29
C TYR A 239 19.67 -10.79 5.73
N LEU A 240 19.06 -11.46 6.71
CA LEU A 240 17.78 -11.05 7.28
C LEU A 240 17.87 -9.64 7.88
N ASN A 241 18.93 -9.37 8.66
CA ASN A 241 19.18 -8.06 9.25
C ASN A 241 19.35 -6.96 8.18
N ILE A 242 20.17 -7.19 7.14
CA ILE A 242 20.38 -6.22 6.07
C ILE A 242 19.06 -5.90 5.37
N ILE A 243 18.30 -6.93 4.97
CA ILE A 243 17.05 -6.75 4.25
C ILE A 243 16.00 -6.06 5.14
N PHE A 244 15.94 -6.43 6.43
CA PHE A 244 15.07 -5.77 7.39
C PHE A 244 15.43 -4.29 7.53
N TRP A 245 16.71 -3.95 7.68
CA TRP A 245 17.17 -2.56 7.76
C TRP A 245 16.84 -1.77 6.49
N LEU A 246 17.08 -2.33 5.30
CA LEU A 246 16.74 -1.69 4.03
C LEU A 246 15.24 -1.42 3.94
N TRP A 247 14.41 -2.39 4.30
CA TRP A 247 12.96 -2.25 4.35
C TRP A 247 12.53 -1.19 5.38
N TYR A 248 13.09 -1.24 6.60
CA TYR A 248 12.77 -0.34 7.70
C TYR A 248 13.15 1.11 7.37
N CYS A 249 14.35 1.36 6.85
CA CYS A 249 14.78 2.67 6.36
C CYS A 249 13.88 3.19 5.22
N SER A 250 13.46 2.30 4.31
CA SER A 250 12.50 2.65 3.26
C SER A 250 11.12 3.03 3.83
N CYS A 251 10.69 2.40 4.93
CA CYS A 251 9.46 2.78 5.63
C CYS A 251 9.57 4.13 6.35
N ILE A 252 10.72 4.43 6.97
CA ILE A 252 11.00 5.75 7.55
C ILE A 252 10.96 6.83 6.46
N TRP A 253 11.52 6.53 5.28
CA TRP A 253 11.48 7.44 4.14
C TRP A 253 10.05 7.74 3.65
N ASN A 254 9.13 6.78 3.80
CA ASN A 254 7.71 6.94 3.45
C ASN A 254 6.83 7.40 4.63
N SER A 255 7.43 7.76 5.78
CA SER A 255 6.72 8.07 7.01
C SER A 255 5.84 9.31 6.90
N PRO A 256 4.76 9.40 7.71
CA PRO A 256 3.95 10.62 7.80
C PRO A 256 4.77 11.82 8.32
N ILE A 257 5.82 11.56 9.11
CA ILE A 257 6.73 12.58 9.65
C ILE A 257 7.51 13.25 8.52
N LEU A 258 8.13 12.45 7.65
CA LEU A 258 8.89 12.99 6.54
C LEU A 258 7.97 13.69 5.53
N LYS A 259 6.76 13.18 5.30
CA LYS A 259 5.74 13.87 4.49
C LYS A 259 5.36 15.23 5.07
N PHE A 260 5.24 15.34 6.40
CA PHE A 260 4.99 16.62 7.06
C PHE A 260 6.14 17.61 6.87
N LEU A 261 7.39 17.17 7.10
CA LEU A 261 8.57 18.00 6.90
C LEU A 261 8.72 18.42 5.44
N TYR A 262 8.50 17.50 4.51
CA TYR A 262 8.57 17.77 3.08
C TYR A 262 7.54 18.83 2.68
N HIS A 263 6.31 18.74 3.19
CA HIS A 263 5.30 19.78 2.99
C HIS A 263 5.76 21.14 3.53
N LYS A 264 6.32 21.19 4.74
CA LYS A 264 6.76 22.46 5.34
C LYS A 264 7.96 23.10 4.62
N ILE A 265 8.86 22.30 4.06
CA ILE A 265 10.09 22.78 3.44
C ILE A 265 9.91 23.08 1.94
N TYR A 266 9.19 22.21 1.23
CA TYR A 266 9.16 22.22 -0.24
C TYR A 266 7.83 22.66 -0.85
N HIS A 267 6.72 22.60 -0.11
CA HIS A 267 5.41 23.06 -0.62
C HIS A 267 5.19 24.52 -0.26
N LEU A 268 5.82 25.38 -1.05
CA LEU A 268 5.75 26.84 -0.90
C LEU A 268 4.46 27.43 -1.49
N HIS A 269 3.79 26.70 -2.40
CA HIS A 269 2.54 27.13 -3.01
C HIS A 269 1.40 26.11 -2.84
N PRO A 270 0.13 26.57 -2.75
CA PRO A 270 -1.05 25.72 -2.58
C PRO A 270 -1.20 24.65 -3.67
N TYR A 271 -0.68 24.90 -4.86
CA TYR A 271 -0.79 23.96 -5.98
C TYR A 271 0.27 22.86 -5.94
N ASP A 272 1.27 22.92 -5.05
CA ASP A 272 2.37 21.96 -5.03
C ASP A 272 1.93 20.58 -4.49
N CYS A 273 0.86 20.46 -3.70
CA CYS A 273 0.30 19.16 -3.25
C CYS A 273 -1.23 19.08 -3.39
N ALA A 274 -1.76 17.86 -3.44
CA ALA A 274 -3.20 17.60 -3.30
C ALA A 274 -3.82 18.14 -1.99
N GLY A 275 -2.99 18.37 -0.97
CA GLY A 275 -3.40 18.95 0.30
C GLY A 275 -3.65 20.46 0.28
N GLY A 276 -3.29 21.17 -0.79
CA GLY A 276 -3.39 22.62 -0.83
C GLY A 276 -2.39 23.27 0.12
N GLU A 277 -2.87 24.26 0.89
CA GLU A 277 -2.12 24.92 1.97
C GLU A 277 -2.08 24.10 3.27
N SER A 278 -2.81 22.98 3.33
CA SER A 278 -2.96 22.20 4.56
C SER A 278 -2.05 20.98 4.58
N SER A 279 -1.02 21.05 5.44
CA SER A 279 -0.14 19.91 5.76
C SER A 279 -0.91 18.67 6.22
N VAL A 280 -2.02 18.85 6.93
CA VAL A 280 -2.90 17.76 7.41
C VAL A 280 -3.50 17.00 6.23
N ARG A 281 -3.95 17.73 5.21
CA ARG A 281 -4.51 17.13 3.99
C ARG A 281 -3.42 16.52 3.11
N CYS A 282 -2.22 17.09 3.09
CA CYS A 282 -1.08 16.52 2.37
C CYS A 282 -0.67 15.15 2.90
N ILE A 283 -0.81 14.92 4.21
CA ILE A 283 -0.50 13.62 4.83
C ILE A 283 -1.58 12.58 4.53
N LEU A 284 -2.84 12.99 4.48
CA LEU A 284 -4.00 12.10 4.32
C LEU A 284 -4.41 11.86 2.87
N LEU A 285 -4.12 12.78 1.95
CA LEU A 285 -4.51 12.66 0.54
C LEU A 285 -3.29 12.29 -0.31
N ASN A 286 -3.30 11.08 -0.86
CA ASN A 286 -2.34 10.72 -1.90
C ASN A 286 -2.66 11.47 -3.19
N ASP A 287 -1.64 12.05 -3.82
CA ASP A 287 -1.74 12.73 -5.10
C ASP A 287 -2.32 11.77 -6.16
N ASN A 288 -3.57 12.00 -6.59
CA ASN A 288 -4.19 11.22 -7.64
C ASN A 288 -3.48 11.47 -8.98
N GLN A 289 -3.27 10.45 -9.83
CA GLN A 289 -2.67 10.61 -11.16
C GLN A 289 -3.37 11.69 -12.00
N ARG A 290 -4.70 11.78 -11.92
CA ARG A 290 -5.46 12.83 -12.61
C ARG A 290 -5.15 14.23 -12.08
N PHE A 291 -4.92 14.34 -10.77
CA PHE A 291 -4.55 15.58 -10.12
C PHE A 291 -3.10 15.97 -10.44
N LYS A 292 -2.14 15.02 -10.36
CA LYS A 292 -0.75 15.21 -10.81
C LYS A 292 -0.70 15.70 -12.27
N HIS A 293 -1.45 15.07 -13.16
CA HIS A 293 -1.49 15.45 -14.57
C HIS A 293 -2.17 16.81 -14.80
N TYR A 294 -3.24 17.14 -14.07
CA TYR A 294 -3.86 18.47 -14.14
C TYR A 294 -2.92 19.57 -13.62
N ARG A 295 -2.26 19.34 -12.47
CA ARG A 295 -1.24 20.25 -11.91
C ARG A 295 -0.09 20.47 -12.88
N ASN A 296 0.44 19.41 -13.48
CA ASN A 296 1.55 19.52 -14.43
C ASN A 296 1.14 20.32 -15.68
N LEU A 297 -0.10 20.14 -16.17
CA LEU A 297 -0.65 20.93 -17.27
C LEU A 297 -0.83 22.42 -16.90
N GLU A 298 -1.30 22.70 -15.70
CA GLU A 298 -1.49 24.06 -15.20
C GLU A 298 -0.15 24.79 -14.98
N ARG A 299 0.84 24.09 -14.42
CA ARG A 299 2.22 24.61 -14.29
C ARG A 299 2.82 24.89 -15.66
N ALA A 300 2.74 23.95 -16.60
CA ALA A 300 3.21 24.14 -17.98
C ALA A 300 2.50 25.31 -18.67
N TYR A 301 1.20 25.50 -18.42
CA TYR A 301 0.44 26.64 -18.94
C TYR A 301 0.93 27.97 -18.37
N LEU A 302 1.16 28.05 -17.05
CA LEU A 302 1.65 29.27 -16.39
C LEU A 302 3.08 29.61 -16.80
N GLU A 303 3.96 28.61 -16.91
CA GLU A 303 5.32 28.80 -17.42
C GLU A 303 5.31 29.33 -18.86
N LEU A 304 4.52 28.72 -19.75
CA LEU A 304 4.38 29.21 -21.13
C LEU A 304 3.78 30.62 -21.20
N LYS A 305 2.83 30.94 -20.33
CA LYS A 305 2.29 32.31 -20.22
C LYS A 305 3.38 33.29 -19.83
N LEU A 306 4.18 32.96 -18.81
CA LEU A 306 5.30 33.80 -18.36
C LEU A 306 6.38 33.94 -19.44
N PHE A 307 6.68 32.89 -20.20
CA PHE A 307 7.58 32.96 -21.35
C PHE A 307 7.04 33.89 -22.45
N HIS A 308 5.74 33.80 -22.76
CA HIS A 308 5.09 34.66 -23.75
C HIS A 308 5.01 36.12 -23.28
N ASP A 309 4.71 36.36 -22.01
CA ASP A 309 4.68 37.70 -21.43
C ASP A 309 6.10 38.30 -21.41
N LYS A 310 7.14 37.51 -21.08
CA LYS A 310 8.55 37.93 -21.16
C LYS A 310 9.01 38.21 -22.58
N SER A 311 8.63 37.41 -23.58
CA SER A 311 8.99 37.65 -24.98
C SER A 311 8.34 38.93 -25.52
N LYS A 312 7.11 39.22 -25.08
CA LYS A 312 6.39 40.44 -25.41
C LYS A 312 7.00 41.69 -24.78
N LEU A 313 7.56 41.57 -23.57
CA LEU A 313 8.27 42.63 -22.86
C LEU A 313 9.71 42.83 -23.35
N SER A 314 10.39 41.79 -23.83
CA SER A 314 11.81 41.87 -24.23
C SER A 314 12.02 42.32 -25.68
N GLY A 315 10.98 42.43 -26.51
CA GLY A 315 11.08 42.89 -27.91
C GLY A 315 12.01 42.04 -28.80
N ALA A 316 12.47 40.89 -28.32
CA ALA A 316 13.44 40.05 -29.01
C ALA A 316 12.72 39.17 -30.05
N ARG A 317 12.89 39.51 -31.33
CA ARG A 317 12.46 38.71 -32.48
C ARG A 317 13.16 37.34 -32.47
N HIS A 318 12.53 36.33 -31.89
CA HIS A 318 12.90 34.92 -32.08
C HIS A 318 11.84 34.23 -32.96
N GLY A 319 11.96 34.44 -34.28
CA GLY A 319 10.93 34.11 -35.28
C GLY A 319 10.59 32.62 -35.49
N GLU A 320 11.31 31.68 -34.88
CA GLU A 320 11.02 30.24 -35.04
C GLU A 320 10.49 29.56 -33.76
N SER A 321 10.94 29.96 -32.56
CA SER A 321 10.45 29.39 -31.29
C SER A 321 9.12 30.01 -30.83
N GLU A 322 8.80 31.24 -31.25
CA GLU A 322 7.52 31.90 -30.98
C GLU A 322 6.33 31.13 -31.57
N ASN A 323 6.48 30.56 -32.77
CA ASN A 323 5.41 29.79 -33.41
C ASN A 323 5.16 28.45 -32.72
N ALA A 324 6.20 27.75 -32.25
CA ALA A 324 6.06 26.49 -31.54
C ALA A 324 5.51 26.70 -30.11
N SER A 325 6.00 27.71 -29.39
CA SER A 325 5.53 28.06 -28.04
C SER A 325 4.11 28.64 -28.05
N ALA A 326 3.74 29.48 -29.02
CA ALA A 326 2.37 29.98 -29.18
C ALA A 326 1.39 28.86 -29.57
N LYS A 327 1.80 27.94 -30.46
CA LYS A 327 1.00 26.74 -30.79
C LYS A 327 0.86 25.82 -29.56
N ALA A 328 1.92 25.61 -28.79
CA ALA A 328 1.85 24.84 -27.54
C ALA A 328 0.93 25.50 -26.51
N PHE A 329 1.00 26.83 -26.36
CA PHE A 329 0.14 27.61 -25.47
C PHE A 329 -1.33 27.53 -25.86
N GLN A 330 -1.66 27.73 -27.15
CA GLN A 330 -3.01 27.55 -27.67
C GLN A 330 -3.51 26.12 -27.49
N THR A 331 -2.65 25.12 -27.75
CA THR A 331 -3.00 23.70 -27.58
C THR A 331 -3.32 23.39 -26.11
N ILE A 332 -2.50 23.85 -25.17
CA ILE A 332 -2.75 23.66 -23.74
C ILE A 332 -4.01 24.40 -23.30
N LYS A 333 -4.25 25.62 -23.80
CA LYS A 333 -5.49 26.37 -23.54
C LYS A 333 -6.72 25.62 -24.06
N CYS A 334 -6.65 25.06 -25.26
CA CYS A 334 -7.71 24.23 -25.84
C CYS A 334 -7.94 22.96 -25.02
N VAL A 335 -6.88 22.25 -24.61
CA VAL A 335 -6.99 21.04 -23.77
C VAL A 335 -7.61 21.36 -22.41
N LEU A 336 -7.23 22.47 -21.76
CA LEU A 336 -7.81 22.92 -20.49
C LEU A 336 -9.29 23.31 -20.66
N ALA A 337 -9.62 24.05 -21.71
CA ALA A 337 -11.00 24.43 -22.02
C ALA A 337 -11.88 23.20 -22.31
N LEU A 338 -11.35 22.23 -23.06
CA LEU A 338 -12.03 21.00 -23.43
C LEU A 338 -12.22 20.10 -22.20
N LYS A 339 -11.25 20.01 -21.29
CA LYS A 339 -11.41 19.35 -19.98
C LYS A 339 -12.48 20.03 -19.11
N ARG A 340 -12.51 21.37 -19.04
CA ARG A 340 -13.56 22.12 -18.32
C ARG A 340 -14.94 21.93 -18.95
N LYS A 341 -15.02 21.87 -20.29
CA LYS A 341 -16.27 21.62 -21.02
C LYS A 341 -16.76 20.19 -20.80
N LEU A 342 -15.89 19.18 -20.89
CA LEU A 342 -16.21 17.79 -20.58
C LEU A 342 -16.62 17.58 -19.12
N LYS A 343 -15.99 18.29 -18.18
CA LYS A 343 -16.40 18.30 -16.77
C LYS A 343 -17.84 18.82 -16.62
N ARG A 344 -18.16 19.99 -17.20
CA ARG A 344 -19.52 20.55 -17.19
C ARG A 344 -20.54 19.65 -17.88
N ILE A 345 -20.19 19.02 -19.00
CA ILE A 345 -21.09 18.07 -19.70
C ILE A 345 -21.37 16.84 -18.82
N ARG A 346 -20.37 16.31 -18.11
CA ARG A 346 -20.58 15.21 -17.15
C ARG A 346 -21.46 15.64 -15.99
N GLU A 347 -21.18 16.79 -15.38
CA GLU A 347 -21.97 17.32 -14.27
C GLU A 347 -23.43 17.57 -14.69
N ASN A 348 -23.68 18.14 -15.88
CA ASN A 348 -25.04 18.32 -16.40
C ASN A 348 -25.75 17.00 -16.71
N ARG A 349 -25.03 15.98 -17.21
CA ARG A 349 -25.59 14.65 -17.44
C ARG A 349 -25.94 13.93 -16.13
N ASP A 350 -25.15 14.15 -15.09
CA ASP A 350 -25.40 13.64 -13.75
C ASP A 350 -26.59 14.37 -13.08
N HIS A 351 -26.86 15.63 -13.44
CA HIS A 351 -28.07 16.37 -13.02
C HIS A 351 -29.34 15.91 -13.77
N LEU A 352 -29.26 15.66 -15.07
CA LEU A 352 -30.37 15.16 -15.91
C LEU A 352 -30.77 13.69 -15.63
N SER A 353 -30.00 12.97 -14.81
CA SER A 353 -30.32 11.62 -14.35
C SER A 353 -30.74 11.58 -12.87
N ALA A 354 -30.92 12.75 -12.27
CA ALA A 354 -31.42 12.95 -10.92
C ALA A 354 -32.86 13.52 -10.88
N ASP A 355 -33.35 14.01 -12.02
CA ASP A 355 -34.78 14.20 -12.32
C ASP A 355 -35.30 12.94 -13.05
#